data_AF-A0A9W6ZK92-F1
#
_entry.id   AF-A0A9W6ZK92-F1
#
_cell.length_a   1.000
_cell.length_b   1.000
_cell.length_c   1.000
_cell.angle_alpha   90.00
_cell.angle_beta   90.00
_cell.angle_gamma   90.00
#
_symmetry.space_group_name_H-M   'P 1'
#
loop_
_entity.id
_entity.type
_entity.pdbx_description
1 polymer ?
#
loop_
_entity_poly.entity_id
_entity_poly.type
_entity_poly.pdbx_seq_one_letter_code
_entity_poly.pdbx_strand_id
1 'polypeptide(L)'
;MVRPPSFPPTSTITSNPLNPSVLFQSEGKLVAVIGDEDTVTGFLLAGCGHRTAESTNFLVVDEKVTPIVVEEKFREFSTRTDIGIILINQHVATNIRHVLKDYTETIPTVLEIPSKDHPYDPEQDYIMQRVNMYLGGGQD
;
A
#
# COMPACT_ATOMS: atom_id res chain seq x y z
N MET A 1 43.85 -22.43 38.27
CA MET A 1 43.13 -21.13 38.20
C MET A 1 42.55 -21.00 36.79
N VAL A 2 41.34 -21.52 36.54
CA VAL A 2 40.72 -21.54 35.21
C VAL A 2 39.78 -20.34 35.12
N ARG A 3 39.99 -19.44 34.14
CA ARG A 3 39.06 -18.32 33.90
C ARG A 3 37.74 -18.88 33.36
N PRO A 4 36.57 -18.42 33.83
CA PRO A 4 35.30 -18.83 33.24
C PRO A 4 35.19 -18.29 31.81
N PRO A 5 34.47 -18.99 30.91
CA PRO A 5 34.25 -18.53 29.55
C PRO A 5 33.40 -17.25 29.56
N SER A 6 33.87 -16.20 28.89
CA SER A 6 33.11 -14.99 28.63
C SER A 6 32.02 -15.30 27.62
N PHE A 7 30.76 -15.29 28.06
CA PHE A 7 29.61 -15.34 27.17
C PHE A 7 29.55 -14.06 26.31
N PRO A 8 29.29 -14.15 25.00
CA PRO A 8 28.97 -12.96 24.21
C PRO A 8 27.67 -12.36 24.72
N PRO A 9 27.49 -11.02 24.66
CA PRO A 9 26.22 -10.40 25.01
C PRO A 9 25.15 -10.99 24.08
N THR A 10 24.19 -11.71 24.67
CA THR A 10 22.97 -12.12 24.00
C THR A 10 22.23 -10.84 23.61
N SER A 11 22.40 -10.40 22.37
CA SER A 11 21.46 -9.49 21.73
C SER A 11 20.16 -10.26 21.57
N THR A 12 19.35 -10.25 22.63
CA THR A 12 17.97 -10.69 22.57
C THR A 12 17.29 -9.82 21.52
N ILE A 13 17.14 -10.34 20.29
CA ILE A 13 16.22 -9.79 19.30
C ILE A 13 14.83 -10.09 19.86
N THR A 14 14.37 -9.24 20.79
CA THR A 14 12.94 -9.06 21.01
C THR A 14 12.45 -8.31 19.79
N SER A 15 12.14 -9.04 18.73
CA SER A 15 11.28 -8.54 17.67
C SER A 15 9.92 -8.31 18.32
N ASN A 16 9.71 -7.11 18.85
CA ASN A 16 8.39 -6.66 19.20
C ASN A 16 7.66 -6.39 17.87
N PRO A 17 6.66 -7.19 17.48
CA PRO A 17 6.05 -7.09 16.14
C PRO A 17 5.13 -5.88 15.97
N LEU A 18 5.10 -4.96 16.95
CA LEU A 18 4.13 -3.86 17.02
C LEU A 18 4.78 -2.46 17.09
N ASN A 19 6.07 -2.32 16.78
CA ASN A 19 6.68 -1.01 16.72
C ASN A 19 6.69 -0.48 15.27
N PRO A 20 5.74 0.39 14.86
CA PRO A 20 5.73 0.95 13.51
C PRO A 20 7.03 1.72 13.20
N SER A 21 7.75 2.20 14.21
CA SER A 21 9.02 2.93 14.05
C SER A 21 10.16 2.10 13.45
N VAL A 22 10.18 0.77 13.66
CA VAL A 22 11.24 -0.10 13.10
C VAL A 22 10.96 -0.50 11.65
N LEU A 23 9.70 -0.50 11.23
CA LEU A 23 9.33 -0.75 9.83
C LEU A 23 9.67 0.44 8.90
N PHE A 24 9.85 1.63 9.47
CA PHE A 24 10.20 2.87 8.77
C PHE A 24 11.69 3.24 8.92
N GLN A 25 12.58 2.30 9.22
CA GLN A 25 14.00 2.62 9.37
C GLN A 25 14.72 2.95 8.04
N SER A 26 14.99 4.25 7.89
CA SER A 26 16.21 4.88 7.35
C SER A 26 16.37 5.22 5.86
N GLU A 27 15.38 4.96 5.01
CA GLU A 27 15.29 5.60 3.69
C GLU A 27 13.87 6.14 3.49
N GLY A 28 13.74 7.37 2.98
CA GLY A 28 12.44 7.99 2.75
C GLY A 28 11.62 7.12 1.81
N LYS A 29 10.56 6.47 2.32
CA LYS A 29 9.71 5.63 1.49
C LYS A 29 8.87 6.49 0.55
N LEU A 30 8.88 6.13 -0.72
CA LEU A 30 8.12 6.79 -1.78
C LEU A 30 6.64 6.43 -1.68
N VAL A 31 5.80 7.34 -2.16
CA VAL A 31 4.37 7.10 -2.37
C VAL A 31 4.19 6.74 -3.83
N ALA A 32 3.56 5.61 -4.12
CA ALA A 32 3.17 5.22 -5.46
C ALA A 32 1.69 5.55 -5.71
N VAL A 33 1.33 5.89 -6.94
CA VAL A 33 -0.04 6.33 -7.29
C VAL A 33 -0.56 5.59 -8.52
N ILE A 34 -1.71 4.95 -8.40
CA ILE A 34 -2.43 4.29 -9.50
C ILE A 34 -3.80 4.92 -9.61
N GLY A 35 -4.04 5.71 -10.66
CA GLY A 35 -5.32 6.40 -10.77
C GLY A 35 -5.47 7.16 -12.08
N ASP A 36 -6.59 7.86 -12.20
CA ASP A 36 -6.90 8.64 -13.40
C ASP A 36 -5.93 9.82 -13.55
N GLU A 37 -5.89 10.39 -14.76
CA GLU A 37 -5.01 11.52 -15.10
C GLU A 37 -5.11 12.67 -14.10
N ASP A 38 -6.33 13.05 -13.71
CA ASP A 38 -6.57 14.12 -12.74
C ASP A 38 -5.96 13.81 -11.37
N THR A 39 -6.06 12.56 -10.93
CA THR A 39 -5.56 12.14 -9.61
C THR A 39 -4.04 12.09 -9.61
N VAL A 40 -3.45 11.44 -10.61
CA VAL A 40 -1.99 11.36 -10.76
C VAL A 40 -1.39 12.76 -10.90
N THR A 41 -1.99 13.63 -11.72
CA THR A 41 -1.54 15.01 -11.87
C THR A 41 -1.57 15.77 -10.54
N GLY A 42 -2.63 15.62 -9.75
CA GLY A 42 -2.71 16.21 -8.40
C GLY A 42 -1.55 15.79 -7.49
N PHE A 43 -1.23 14.49 -7.45
CA PHE A 43 -0.12 13.98 -6.64
C PHE A 43 1.26 14.35 -7.17
N LEU A 44 1.43 14.44 -8.49
CA LEU A 44 2.66 14.93 -9.10
C LEU A 44 2.90 16.40 -8.73
N LEU A 45 1.85 17.24 -8.75
CA LEU A 45 1.92 18.64 -8.32
C LEU A 45 2.22 18.77 -6.81
N ALA A 46 1.73 17.83 -5.99
CA ALA A 46 2.05 17.76 -4.57
C ALA A 46 3.51 17.35 -4.28
N GLY A 47 4.28 16.96 -5.30
CA GLY A 47 5.69 16.57 -5.17
C GLY A 47 5.89 15.09 -4.85
N CYS A 48 4.85 14.25 -4.96
CA CYS A 48 4.97 12.80 -4.76
C CYS A 48 5.60 12.08 -5.96
N GLY A 49 5.78 12.74 -7.10
CA GLY A 49 6.33 12.14 -8.31
C GLY A 49 7.83 11.83 -8.21
N HIS A 50 8.19 10.57 -8.43
CA HIS A 50 9.57 10.13 -8.56
C HIS A 50 9.76 9.34 -9.85
N ARG A 51 10.71 9.77 -10.68
CA ARG A 51 11.04 9.11 -11.94
C ARG A 51 12.52 8.75 -11.96
N THR A 52 12.79 7.45 -11.96
CA THR A 52 14.11 6.89 -12.23
C THR A 52 14.25 6.68 -13.75
N ALA A 53 15.46 6.45 -14.25
CA ALA A 53 15.70 6.19 -15.68
C ALA A 53 14.86 5.03 -16.26
N GLU A 54 14.47 4.09 -15.40
CA GLU A 54 13.82 2.82 -15.78
C GLU A 54 12.40 2.66 -15.23
N SER A 55 11.98 3.47 -14.24
CA SER A 55 10.66 3.31 -13.61
C SER A 55 10.06 4.61 -13.09
N THR A 56 8.73 4.66 -13.07
CA THR A 56 7.92 5.70 -12.42
C THR A 56 7.23 5.11 -11.20
N ASN A 57 6.96 5.93 -10.20
CA ASN A 57 6.12 5.56 -9.06
C ASN A 57 4.62 5.85 -9.31
N PHE A 58 4.20 6.03 -10.55
CA PHE A 58 2.80 6.26 -10.86
C PHE A 58 2.38 5.56 -12.15
N LEU A 59 1.10 5.17 -12.19
CA LEU A 59 0.41 4.67 -13.36
C LEU A 59 -0.84 5.53 -13.59
N VAL A 60 -0.90 6.15 -14.77
CA VAL A 60 -2.12 6.83 -15.24
C VAL A 60 -3.03 5.78 -15.86
N VAL A 61 -4.23 5.65 -15.32
CA VAL A 61 -5.28 4.76 -15.82
C VAL A 61 -6.22 5.57 -16.70
N ASP A 62 -6.34 5.13 -17.95
CA ASP A 62 -7.27 5.67 -18.95
C ASP A 62 -8.21 4.52 -19.38
N GLU A 63 -9.29 4.82 -20.10
CA GLU A 63 -10.27 3.82 -20.58
C GLU A 63 -9.66 2.72 -21.45
N LYS A 64 -8.46 2.97 -22.00
CA LYS A 64 -7.70 2.03 -22.84
C LYS A 64 -6.85 1.06 -22.03
N VAL A 65 -6.59 1.37 -20.75
CA VAL A 65 -5.72 0.55 -19.90
C VAL A 65 -6.51 -0.66 -19.42
N THR A 66 -6.00 -1.86 -19.71
CA THR A 66 -6.64 -3.09 -19.26
C THR A 66 -6.35 -3.36 -17.79
N PRO A 67 -7.24 -4.05 -17.06
CA PRO A 67 -7.03 -4.38 -15.65
C PRO A 67 -5.77 -5.23 -15.43
N ILE A 68 -5.36 -6.02 -16.43
CA ILE A 68 -4.11 -6.81 -16.41
C ILE A 68 -2.89 -5.91 -16.19
N VAL A 69 -2.81 -4.77 -16.89
CA VAL A 69 -1.69 -3.83 -16.75
C VAL A 69 -1.67 -3.21 -15.35
N VAL A 70 -2.84 -2.94 -14.79
CA VAL A 70 -2.97 -2.44 -13.42
C VAL A 70 -2.47 -3.47 -12.41
N GLU A 71 -2.81 -4.75 -12.58
CA GLU A 71 -2.33 -5.83 -11.72
C GLU A 71 -0.82 -5.99 -11.78
N GLU A 72 -0.24 -5.99 -12.99
CA GLU A 72 1.21 -6.10 -13.18
C GLU A 72 1.93 -4.94 -12.48
N LYS A 73 1.42 -3.71 -12.65
CA LYS A 73 1.99 -2.52 -12.00
C LYS A 73 1.81 -2.52 -10.48
N PHE A 74 0.66 -2.99 -10.00
CA PHE A 74 0.43 -3.14 -8.57
C PHE A 74 1.42 -4.14 -7.94
N ARG A 75 1.68 -5.28 -8.61
CA ARG A 75 2.68 -6.26 -8.17
C ARG A 75 4.11 -5.71 -8.21
N GLU A 76 4.45 -4.93 -9.24
CA GLU A 76 5.73 -4.22 -9.32
C GLU A 76 5.91 -3.25 -8.14
N PHE A 77 4.88 -2.44 -7.82
CA PHE A 77 4.94 -1.52 -6.69
C PHE A 77 4.99 -2.24 -5.34
N SER A 78 4.31 -3.38 -5.23
CA SER A 78 4.30 -4.20 -4.01
C SER A 78 5.63 -4.88 -3.71
N THR A 79 6.43 -5.17 -4.74
CA THR A 79 7.75 -5.83 -4.60
C THR A 79 8.89 -4.84 -4.35
N ARG A 80 8.65 -3.56 -4.62
CA ARG A 80 9.61 -2.47 -4.45
C ARG A 80 9.77 -2.08 -2.98
N THR A 81 10.99 -2.22 -2.46
CA THR A 81 11.31 -1.93 -1.05
C THR A 81 11.36 -0.44 -0.73
N ASP A 82 11.48 0.41 -1.76
CA ASP A 82 11.51 1.87 -1.65
C ASP A 82 10.12 2.50 -1.61
N ILE A 83 9.05 1.74 -1.88
CA ILE A 83 7.66 2.22 -1.77
C ILE A 83 7.10 1.89 -0.39
N GLY A 84 6.51 2.89 0.25
CA GLY A 84 5.88 2.75 1.57
C GLY A 84 4.37 2.73 1.52
N ILE A 85 3.80 3.45 0.55
CA ILE A 85 2.34 3.63 0.40
C ILE A 85 2.00 3.52 -1.08
N ILE A 86 0.95 2.78 -1.41
CA ILE A 86 0.33 2.73 -2.74
C ILE A 86 -1.05 3.36 -2.63
N LEU A 87 -1.24 4.50 -3.29
CA LEU A 87 -2.54 5.13 -3.45
C LEU A 87 -3.19 4.59 -4.72
N ILE A 88 -4.43 4.10 -4.62
CA ILE A 88 -5.18 3.59 -5.77
C ILE A 88 -6.59 4.18 -5.81
N ASN A 89 -7.05 4.58 -6.99
CA ASN A 89 -8.43 5.03 -7.12
C ASN A 89 -9.40 3.87 -6.87
N GLN A 90 -10.49 4.11 -6.13
CA GLN A 90 -11.44 3.07 -5.73
C GLN A 90 -12.03 2.31 -6.93
N HIS A 91 -12.40 3.00 -8.01
CA HIS A 91 -12.95 2.35 -9.22
C HIS A 91 -11.92 1.45 -9.92
N VAL A 92 -10.64 1.82 -9.88
CA VAL A 92 -9.54 0.99 -10.39
C VAL A 92 -9.33 -0.22 -9.49
N ALA A 93 -9.38 -0.03 -8.17
CA ALA A 93 -9.24 -1.08 -7.18
C ALA A 93 -10.34 -2.16 -7.31
N THR A 94 -11.57 -1.76 -7.68
CA THR A 94 -12.69 -2.69 -7.96
C THR A 94 -12.32 -3.75 -8.99
N ASN A 95 -11.60 -3.37 -10.05
CA ASN A 95 -11.21 -4.29 -11.12
C ASN A 95 -10.19 -5.34 -10.66
N ILE A 96 -9.33 -4.99 -9.70
CA ILE A 96 -8.24 -5.85 -9.20
C ILE A 96 -8.49 -6.37 -7.79
N ARG A 97 -9.76 -6.40 -7.34
CA ARG A 97 -10.15 -6.76 -5.97
C ARG A 97 -9.60 -8.10 -5.49
N HIS A 98 -9.48 -9.06 -6.39
CA HIS A 98 -8.93 -10.38 -6.08
C HIS A 98 -7.45 -10.28 -5.67
N VAL A 99 -6.65 -9.48 -6.39
CA VAL A 99 -5.23 -9.23 -6.05
C VAL A 99 -5.10 -8.48 -4.73
N LEU A 100 -5.95 -7.48 -4.48
CA LEU A 100 -5.92 -6.69 -3.25
C LEU A 100 -6.30 -7.50 -2.01
N LYS A 101 -7.24 -8.45 -2.14
CA LYS A 101 -7.64 -9.34 -1.04
C LYS A 101 -6.55 -10.32 -0.64
N ASP A 102 -5.75 -10.77 -1.60
CA ASP A 102 -4.64 -11.69 -1.37
C ASP A 102 -3.41 -10.97 -0.79
N TYR A 103 -3.33 -9.65 -0.94
CA TYR A 103 -2.26 -8.81 -0.40
C TYR A 103 -2.43 -8.61 1.11
N THR A 104 -1.52 -9.19 1.90
CA THR A 104 -1.56 -9.15 3.38
C THR A 104 -0.37 -8.44 4.01
N GLU A 105 0.59 -7.99 3.18
CA GLU A 105 1.75 -7.26 3.66
C GLU A 105 1.35 -5.88 4.17
N THR A 106 1.97 -5.44 5.27
CA THR A 106 1.70 -4.11 5.84
C THR A 106 2.38 -3.01 5.03
N ILE A 107 3.50 -3.34 4.36
CA ILE A 107 4.32 -2.41 3.61
C ILE A 107 4.66 -3.03 2.25
N PRO A 108 4.41 -2.29 1.15
CA PRO A 108 3.74 -0.99 1.09
C PRO A 108 2.26 -1.02 1.52
N THR A 109 1.81 -0.01 2.27
CA THR A 109 0.40 0.10 2.68
C THR A 109 -0.45 0.54 1.49
N VAL A 110 -1.50 -0.21 1.17
CA VAL A 110 -2.43 0.13 0.08
C VAL A 110 -3.58 0.96 0.63
N LEU A 111 -3.84 2.12 0.03
CA LEU A 111 -4.93 3.02 0.39
C LEU A 111 -5.78 3.34 -0.84
N GLU A 112 -7.08 3.12 -0.70
CA GLU A 112 -8.06 3.48 -1.72
C GLU A 112 -8.50 4.93 -1.54
N ILE A 113 -8.50 5.69 -2.63
CA ILE A 113 -8.92 7.09 -2.67
C ILE A 113 -10.04 7.28 -3.69
N PRO A 114 -10.96 8.23 -3.47
CA PRO A 114 -11.97 8.58 -4.46
C PRO A 114 -11.34 9.23 -5.70
N SER A 115 -12.02 9.16 -6.83
CA SER A 115 -11.69 9.94 -8.01
C SER A 115 -12.63 11.16 -8.15
N LYS A 116 -12.29 12.06 -9.07
CA LYS A 116 -13.06 13.30 -9.31
C LYS A 116 -14.45 13.02 -9.86
N ASP A 117 -14.58 12.05 -10.76
CA ASP A 117 -15.84 11.75 -11.46
C ASP A 117 -16.65 10.62 -10.80
N HIS A 118 -16.01 9.82 -9.95
CA HIS A 118 -16.67 8.73 -9.22
C HIS A 118 -16.62 9.02 -7.70
N PRO A 119 -17.70 9.55 -7.12
CA PRO A 119 -17.77 9.77 -5.67
C PRO A 119 -17.62 8.44 -4.93
N TYR A 120 -16.97 8.50 -3.77
CA TYR A 120 -16.72 7.34 -2.91
C TYR A 120 -18.01 6.60 -2.56
N ASP A 121 -18.07 5.30 -2.86
CA ASP A 121 -19.14 4.43 -2.41
C ASP A 121 -18.65 3.55 -1.24
N PRO A 122 -19.08 3.82 0.00
CA PRO A 122 -18.66 3.05 1.17
C PRO A 122 -19.15 1.58 1.14
N GLU A 123 -20.15 1.23 0.34
CA GLU A 123 -20.61 -0.17 0.23
C GLU A 123 -19.60 -1.07 -0.50
N GLN A 124 -18.79 -0.46 -1.37
CA GLN A 124 -17.75 -1.14 -2.17
C GLN A 124 -16.38 -1.17 -1.47
N ASP A 125 -16.25 -0.54 -0.30
CA ASP A 125 -15.04 -0.53 0.50
C ASP A 125 -14.98 -1.76 1.44
N TYR A 126 -13.86 -2.46 1.37
CA TYR A 126 -13.58 -3.65 2.16
C TYR A 126 -13.46 -3.33 3.67
N ILE A 127 -13.03 -2.12 4.03
CA ILE A 127 -12.95 -1.69 5.43
C ILE A 127 -14.36 -1.49 6.00
N MET A 128 -15.23 -0.79 5.27
CA MET A 128 -16.64 -0.60 5.67
C MET A 128 -17.43 -1.91 5.73
N GLN A 129 -17.18 -2.86 4.81
CA GLN A 129 -17.76 -4.20 4.90
C GLN A 129 -17.34 -4.94 6.18
N ARG A 130 -16.07 -4.84 6.57
CA ARG A 130 -15.59 -5.41 7.85
C ARG A 130 -16.24 -4.70 9.02
N VAL A 131 -16.31 -3.37 9.03
CA VAL A 131 -16.93 -2.58 10.11
C VAL A 131 -18.41 -2.93 10.24
N ASN A 132 -19.16 -3.06 9.15
CA ASN A 132 -20.56 -3.45 9.18
C ASN A 132 -20.75 -4.90 9.68
N MET A 133 -19.82 -5.81 9.37
CA MET A 133 -19.83 -7.16 9.94
C MET A 133 -19.57 -7.14 11.45
N TYR A 134 -18.73 -6.22 11.95
CA TYR A 134 -18.46 -6.08 13.38
C TYR A 134 -19.54 -5.29 14.15
N LEU A 135 -20.23 -4.34 13.52
CA LEU A 135 -21.27 -3.50 14.14
C LEU A 135 -22.71 -3.98 13.87
N GLY A 136 -22.93 -4.85 12.88
CA GLY A 136 -24.26 -5.24 12.39
C GLY A 136 -24.79 -6.60 12.84
N GLY A 137 -24.10 -7.30 13.75
CA GLY A 137 -24.56 -8.58 14.31
C GLY A 137 -25.61 -8.47 15.42
N GLY A 138 -26.46 -7.43 15.40
CA GLY A 138 -27.40 -7.15 16.49
C GLY A 138 -28.62 -6.36 16.05
N GLN A 139 -29.49 -6.97 15.25
CA GLN A 139 -30.92 -6.68 15.28
C GLN A 139 -31.68 -7.86 14.69
N ASP A 140 -32.68 -8.31 15.46
CA ASP A 140 -33.54 -9.48 15.26
C ASP A 140 -34.33 -9.46 13.94
#